data_AF-A0A2C9LBW9-F1
#
_entry.id   AF-A0A2C9LBW9-F1
#
_cell.length_a   1.000
_cell.length_b   1.000
_cell.length_c   1.000
_cell.angle_alpha   90.00
_cell.angle_beta   90.00
_cell.angle_gamma   90.00
#
_symmetry.space_group_name_H-M   'P 1'
#
loop_
_entity.id
_entity.type
_entity.pdbx_description
1 polymer ?
#
loop_
_entity_poly.entity_id
_entity_poly.type
_entity_poly.pdbx_seq_one_letter_code
_entity_poly.pdbx_strand_id
1 'polypeptide(L)'
;YKEEGRGSGAGQLQALVANGDCNKPSSLYMATGQGRVDVGLRTNKGQNASVSIPNNASGWKDAVLMADRNILSGSVNGNTYQTFFAGSIEPSKCALQIGRGTDFKHFTGYMDDVRYVQIFVM
;
A
#
# COMPACT_ATOMS: atom_id res chain seq x y z
N TYR A 1 -3.58 -14.81 -18.30
CA TYR A 1 -2.45 -14.86 -17.37
C TYR A 1 -1.21 -14.37 -18.08
N LYS A 2 -0.85 -13.10 -17.89
CA LYS A 2 0.47 -12.56 -18.19
C LYS A 2 0.95 -11.96 -16.87
N GLU A 3 1.90 -12.63 -16.25
CA GLU A 3 2.68 -12.07 -15.17
C GLU A 3 3.61 -11.03 -15.81
N GLU A 4 3.22 -9.76 -15.76
CA GLU A 4 4.19 -8.69 -15.97
C GLU A 4 5.10 -8.66 -14.75
N GLY A 5 6.26 -9.29 -14.91
CA GLY A 5 7.34 -9.27 -13.94
C GLY A 5 7.67 -7.83 -13.54
N ARG A 6 7.36 -7.48 -12.29
CA ARG A 6 7.98 -6.34 -11.62
C ARG A 6 9.41 -6.75 -11.28
N GLY A 7 10.32 -6.25 -12.12
CA GLY A 7 11.71 -6.65 -12.20
C GLY A 7 12.46 -6.68 -10.87
N SER A 8 13.22 -7.75 -10.69
CA SER A 8 14.37 -7.88 -9.81
C SER A 8 15.51 -6.99 -10.31
N GLY A 9 15.42 -5.67 -10.08
CA GLY A 9 16.42 -4.73 -10.62
C GLY A 9 16.21 -3.26 -10.27
N ALA A 10 15.64 -2.95 -9.11
CA ALA A 10 15.71 -1.68 -8.36
C ALA A 10 15.02 -1.98 -7.02
N GLY A 11 15.64 -1.62 -5.89
CA GLY A 11 15.35 -2.13 -4.54
C GLY A 11 13.90 -2.62 -4.30
N GLN A 12 13.74 -3.94 -4.19
CA GLN A 12 12.44 -4.59 -3.93
C GLN A 12 11.75 -3.96 -2.71
N LEU A 13 10.49 -3.58 -2.88
CA LEU A 13 9.68 -2.92 -1.85
C LEU A 13 9.50 -3.83 -0.62
N GLN A 14 9.49 -3.21 0.56
CA GLN A 14 9.20 -3.83 1.85
C GLN A 14 7.78 -3.47 2.29
N ALA A 15 6.98 -4.45 2.69
CA ALA A 15 5.61 -4.20 3.13
C ALA A 15 5.58 -3.56 4.51
N LEU A 16 4.97 -2.37 4.62
CA LEU A 16 4.68 -1.74 5.90
C LEU A 16 3.36 -2.29 6.46
N VAL A 17 2.30 -2.24 5.64
CA VAL A 17 0.98 -2.78 5.96
C VAL A 17 0.40 -3.40 4.71
N ALA A 18 -0.19 -4.59 4.81
CA ALA A 18 -0.84 -5.26 3.69
C ALA A 18 -1.97 -6.17 4.18
N ASN A 19 -3.03 -6.36 3.41
CA ASN A 19 -4.10 -7.31 3.75
C ASN A 19 -4.05 -8.59 2.89
N GLY A 20 -2.85 -9.10 2.58
CA GLY A 20 -2.63 -10.29 1.77
C GLY A 20 -1.83 -11.37 2.51
N ASP A 21 -2.53 -12.29 3.19
CA ASP A 21 -1.94 -13.47 3.83
C ASP A 21 -2.79 -14.72 3.67
N CYS A 22 -2.76 -15.27 2.47
CA CYS A 22 -3.33 -16.58 2.14
C CYS A 22 -2.68 -17.14 0.86
N ASN A 23 -1.41 -16.79 0.57
CA ASN A 23 -0.81 -16.86 -0.77
C ASN A 23 -1.64 -16.13 -1.84
N LYS A 24 -2.24 -14.99 -1.47
CA LYS A 24 -3.04 -14.15 -2.35
C LYS A 24 -2.47 -12.73 -2.34
N PRO A 25 -2.41 -12.05 -3.50
CA PRO A 25 -1.99 -10.66 -3.54
C PRO A 25 -2.92 -9.79 -2.71
N SER A 26 -2.36 -8.79 -2.06
CA SER A 26 -3.06 -7.86 -1.18
C SER A 26 -4.07 -7.01 -1.96
N SER A 27 -5.28 -6.85 -1.42
CA SER A 27 -6.27 -5.90 -1.97
C SER A 27 -5.98 -4.45 -1.59
N LEU A 28 -5.15 -4.24 -0.56
CA LEU A 28 -4.70 -2.96 -0.05
C LEU A 28 -3.28 -3.14 0.50
N TYR A 29 -2.37 -2.24 0.15
CA TYR A 29 -1.02 -2.26 0.69
C TYR A 29 -0.41 -0.86 0.80
N MET A 30 0.51 -0.73 1.74
CA MET A 30 1.52 0.32 1.83
C MET A 30 2.88 -0.37 1.93
N ALA A 31 3.81 0.01 1.05
CA ALA A 31 5.16 -0.56 1.00
C ALA A 31 6.20 0.53 0.80
N THR A 32 7.41 0.34 1.29
CA THR A 32 8.51 1.30 1.16
C THR A 32 9.67 0.72 0.37
N GLY A 33 10.37 1.58 -0.36
CA GLY A 33 11.59 1.25 -1.09
C GLY A 33 12.57 2.41 -1.05
N GLN A 34 13.67 2.27 -1.80
CA GLN A 34 14.70 3.28 -1.85
C GLN A 34 14.13 4.61 -2.38
N GLY A 35 13.97 5.59 -1.49
CA GLY A 35 13.51 6.94 -1.83
C GLY A 35 12.01 7.08 -2.05
N ARG A 36 11.17 6.10 -1.68
CA ARG A 36 9.71 6.21 -1.88
C ARG A 36 8.85 5.34 -0.97
N VAL A 37 7.57 5.69 -0.89
CA VAL A 37 6.50 4.85 -0.35
C VAL A 37 5.46 4.64 -1.45
N ASP A 38 5.09 3.40 -1.69
CA ASP A 38 4.06 3.01 -2.64
C ASP A 38 2.81 2.59 -1.85
N VAL A 39 1.67 3.19 -2.17
CA VAL A 39 0.36 2.71 -1.70
C VAL A 39 -0.42 2.17 -2.89
N GLY A 40 -1.20 1.12 -2.66
CA GLY A 40 -1.99 0.52 -3.73
C GLY A 40 -3.18 -0.26 -3.23
N LEU A 41 -4.11 -0.49 -4.16
CA LEU A 41 -5.29 -1.30 -3.95
C LEU A 41 -5.67 -2.08 -5.20
N ARG A 42 -6.47 -3.13 -5.00
CA ARG A 42 -7.15 -3.90 -6.04
C ARG A 42 -8.65 -3.77 -5.85
N THR A 43 -9.37 -3.59 -6.94
CA THR A 43 -10.84 -3.50 -6.93
C THR A 43 -11.49 -4.79 -7.40
N ASN A 44 -12.76 -4.98 -7.04
CA ASN A 44 -13.57 -6.10 -7.50
C ASN A 44 -13.81 -6.14 -9.02
N LYS A 45 -13.40 -5.09 -9.77
CA LYS A 45 -13.39 -5.05 -11.23
C LYS A 45 -12.08 -5.58 -11.83
N GLY A 46 -11.16 -6.11 -11.01
CA GLY A 46 -9.84 -6.56 -11.45
C GLY A 46 -8.89 -5.41 -11.80
N GLN A 47 -9.21 -4.17 -11.42
CA GLN A 47 -8.33 -3.03 -11.62
C GLN A 47 -7.38 -2.87 -10.43
N ASN A 48 -6.13 -2.52 -10.74
CA ASN A 48 -5.14 -2.13 -9.75
C ASN A 48 -4.93 -0.62 -9.84
N ALA A 49 -4.92 0.05 -8.70
CA ALA A 49 -4.54 1.45 -8.59
C ALA A 49 -3.39 1.58 -7.60
N SER A 50 -2.40 2.41 -7.93
CA SER A 50 -1.26 2.65 -7.07
C SER A 50 -0.73 4.05 -7.26
N VAL A 51 -0.14 4.60 -6.20
CA VAL A 51 0.58 5.86 -6.25
C VAL A 51 1.90 5.74 -5.49
N SER A 52 2.96 6.30 -6.08
CA SER A 52 4.31 6.33 -5.51
C SER A 52 4.60 7.73 -5.00
N ILE A 53 4.91 7.83 -3.71
CA ILE A 53 5.22 9.07 -3.02
C ILE A 53 6.73 9.14 -2.82
N PRO A 54 7.43 10.13 -3.41
CA PRO A 54 8.84 10.35 -3.14
C PRO A 54 9.09 10.57 -1.64
N ASN A 55 10.13 9.93 -1.13
CA ASN A 55 10.55 10.02 0.27
C ASN A 55 12.07 10.13 0.35
N ASN A 56 12.57 11.36 0.30
CA ASN A 56 14.01 11.65 0.34
C ASN A 56 14.51 12.04 1.74
N ALA A 57 13.63 12.11 2.74
CA ALA A 57 14.00 12.54 4.07
C ALA A 57 14.53 11.37 4.91
N SER A 58 15.52 11.62 5.76
CA SER A 58 16.02 10.65 6.75
C SER A 58 15.17 10.67 8.03
N GLY A 59 15.27 9.62 8.86
CA GLY A 59 14.56 9.53 10.16
C GLY A 59 13.10 9.08 10.05
N TRP A 60 12.33 9.29 11.13
CA TRP A 60 10.92 8.93 11.23
C TRP A 60 10.07 9.56 10.12
N LYS A 61 9.00 8.85 9.75
CA LYS A 61 8.10 9.21 8.65
C LYS A 61 6.66 9.01 9.07
N ASP A 62 5.84 10.02 8.82
CA ASP A 62 4.40 9.93 8.96
C ASP A 62 3.84 9.51 7.60
N ALA A 63 3.37 8.28 7.49
CA ALA A 63 2.84 7.71 6.26
C ALA A 63 1.34 7.41 6.42
N VAL A 64 0.53 7.90 5.49
CA VAL A 64 -0.93 7.71 5.48
C VAL A 64 -1.35 7.10 4.15
N LEU A 65 -2.16 6.05 4.20
CA LEU A 65 -2.91 5.53 3.07
C LEU A 65 -4.39 5.85 3.32
N MET A 66 -5.04 6.48 2.37
CA MET A 66 -6.48 6.73 2.42
C MET A 66 -7.14 6.39 1.09
N ALA A 67 -8.28 5.69 1.16
CA ALA A 67 -9.15 5.44 0.02
C ALA A 67 -10.55 5.98 0.35
N ASP A 68 -10.97 7.05 -0.35
CA ASP A 68 -12.28 7.69 -0.20
C ASP A 68 -12.88 7.97 -1.58
N ARG A 69 -14.18 7.73 -1.76
CA ARG A 69 -14.95 8.11 -2.97
C ARG A 69 -14.21 7.89 -4.29
N ASN A 70 -13.62 6.70 -4.49
CA ASN A 70 -12.88 6.31 -5.70
C ASN A 70 -11.53 7.02 -5.92
N ILE A 71 -10.98 7.66 -4.88
CA ILE A 71 -9.66 8.26 -4.85
C ILE A 71 -8.78 7.45 -3.89
N LEU A 72 -7.68 6.92 -4.41
CA LEU A 72 -6.58 6.40 -3.60
C LEU A 72 -5.59 7.53 -3.41
N SER A 73 -5.26 7.82 -2.16
CA SER A 73 -4.25 8.80 -1.78
C SER A 73 -3.23 8.18 -0.85
N GLY A 74 -1.97 8.58 -1.02
CA GLY A 74 -0.91 8.32 -0.07
C GLY A 74 -0.23 9.63 0.30
N SER A 75 0.17 9.74 1.57
CA SER A 75 0.88 10.90 2.09
C SER A 75 2.12 10.45 2.84
N VAL A 76 3.25 11.14 2.64
CA VAL A 76 4.47 10.96 3.43
C VAL A 76 4.96 12.33 3.88
N ASN A 77 5.01 12.54 5.20
CA ASN A 77 5.35 13.83 5.81
C ASN A 77 4.52 15.00 5.23
N GLY A 78 3.21 14.76 5.03
CA GLY A 78 2.27 15.73 4.44
C GLY A 78 2.29 15.84 2.91
N ASN A 79 3.32 15.32 2.23
CA ASN A 79 3.36 15.30 0.77
C ASN A 79 2.40 14.25 0.22
N THR A 80 1.32 14.71 -0.41
CA THR A 80 0.20 13.86 -0.81
C THR A 80 0.16 13.68 -2.31
N TYR A 81 0.01 12.43 -2.73
CA TYR A 81 -0.22 12.05 -4.12
C TYR A 81 -1.47 11.19 -4.21
N GLN A 82 -2.18 11.28 -5.33
CA GLN A 82 -3.47 10.62 -5.50
C GLN A 82 -3.68 10.08 -6.91
N THR A 83 -4.54 9.08 -7.01
CA THR A 83 -5.00 8.51 -8.28
C THR A 83 -6.45 8.05 -8.14
N PHE A 84 -7.17 7.99 -9.26
CA PHE A 84 -8.53 7.46 -9.30
C PHE A 84 -8.52 5.95 -9.49
N PHE A 85 -9.54 5.28 -8.97
CA PHE A 85 -9.82 3.87 -9.22
C PHE A 85 -11.30 3.65 -9.47
N ALA A 86 -11.70 2.56 -10.12
CA ALA A 86 -13.12 2.24 -10.31
C ALA A 86 -13.52 0.93 -9.64
N GLY A 87 -14.72 0.95 -9.05
CA GLY A 87 -15.26 -0.19 -8.31
C GLY A 87 -14.88 -0.16 -6.83
N SER A 88 -15.43 -1.11 -6.08
CA SER A 88 -15.15 -1.24 -4.65
C SER A 88 -13.81 -1.95 -4.44
N ILE A 89 -13.10 -1.60 -3.37
CA ILE A 89 -11.91 -2.35 -2.93
C ILE A 89 -12.31 -3.82 -2.76
N GLU A 90 -11.51 -4.72 -3.32
CA GLU A 90 -11.78 -6.14 -3.24
C GLU A 90 -11.70 -6.61 -1.78
N PRO A 91 -12.76 -7.22 -1.22
CA PRO A 91 -12.72 -7.73 0.14
C PRO A 91 -11.65 -8.82 0.25
N SER A 92 -10.62 -8.57 1.05
CA SER A 92 -9.68 -9.63 1.42
C SER A 92 -10.30 -10.50 2.51
N LYS A 93 -10.15 -11.82 2.37
CA LYS A 93 -10.49 -12.79 3.42
C LYS A 93 -9.30 -13.10 4.33
N CYS A 94 -8.19 -12.38 4.16
CA CYS A 94 -6.96 -12.57 4.92
C CYS A 94 -6.80 -11.49 5.99
N ALA A 95 -5.98 -11.76 6.99
CA ALA A 95 -5.68 -10.80 8.05
C ALA A 95 -4.93 -9.57 7.52
N LEU A 96 -5.06 -8.45 8.25
CA LEU A 96 -4.14 -7.34 8.12
C LEU A 96 -2.77 -7.76 8.66
N GLN A 97 -1.73 -7.56 7.88
CA GLN A 97 -0.34 -7.79 8.24
C GLN A 97 0.39 -6.47 8.39
N ILE A 98 1.27 -6.42 9.39
CA ILE A 98 2.18 -5.30 9.64
C ILE A 98 3.60 -5.84 9.46
N GLY A 99 4.41 -5.16 8.65
CA GLY A 99 5.77 -5.55 8.31
C GLY A 99 5.91 -6.73 7.35
N ARG A 100 4.80 -7.23 6.80
CA ARG A 100 4.74 -8.36 5.87
C ARG A 100 3.63 -8.16 4.84
N GLY A 101 3.82 -8.73 3.65
CA GLY A 101 2.81 -8.80 2.59
C GLY A 101 3.26 -9.71 1.46
N THR A 102 2.31 -10.41 0.84
CA THR A 102 2.56 -11.20 -0.37
C THR A 102 3.11 -10.28 -1.48
N ASP A 103 4.13 -10.74 -2.22
CA ASP A 103 4.88 -10.00 -3.28
C ASP A 103 5.84 -8.90 -2.80
N PHE A 104 5.99 -8.70 -1.48
CA PHE A 104 6.91 -7.73 -0.89
C PHE A 104 7.97 -8.43 -0.03
N LYS A 105 9.10 -7.75 0.21
CA LYS A 105 10.01 -8.14 1.29
C LYS A 105 9.36 -7.85 2.64
N HIS A 106 9.81 -8.57 3.67
CA HIS A 106 9.51 -8.18 5.04
C HIS A 106 10.18 -6.84 5.35
N PHE A 107 9.47 -5.98 6.07
CA PHE A 107 10.02 -4.72 6.52
C PHE A 107 11.00 -4.92 7.66
N THR A 108 12.12 -4.20 7.58
CA THR A 108 13.12 -4.15 8.63
C THR A 108 13.29 -2.70 9.09
N GLY A 109 12.85 -2.42 10.30
CA GLY A 109 12.91 -1.09 10.90
C GLY A 109 11.95 -0.98 12.07
N TYR A 110 11.70 0.25 12.52
CA TYR A 110 10.73 0.53 13.57
C TYR A 110 9.47 1.13 12.96
N MET A 111 8.32 0.71 13.47
CA MET A 111 7.01 1.31 13.20
C MET A 111 6.41 1.65 14.56
N ASP A 112 5.81 2.83 14.64
CA ASP A 112 5.08 3.29 15.82
C ASP A 112 3.79 3.97 15.36
N ASP A 113 2.82 4.07 16.26
CA ASP A 113 1.52 4.71 16.05
C ASP A 113 0.72 4.19 14.85
N VAL A 114 0.72 2.86 14.65
CA VAL A 114 -0.06 2.23 13.57
C VAL A 114 -1.55 2.27 13.89
N ARG A 115 -2.30 3.10 13.16
CA ARG A 115 -3.75 3.27 13.30
C ARG A 115 -4.50 2.84 12.05
N TYR A 116 -5.66 2.23 12.27
CA TYR A 116 -6.65 1.97 11.23
C TYR A 116 -7.94 2.73 11.56
N VAL A 117 -8.46 3.48 10.60
CA VAL A 117 -9.69 4.27 10.77
C VAL A 117 -10.63 3.93 9.62
N GLN A 118 -11.83 3.49 9.97
CA GLN A 118 -12.94 3.36 9.04
C GLN A 118 -13.95 4.46 9.33
N ILE A 119 -14.18 5.33 8.34
CA ILE A 119 -15.17 6.40 8.45
C ILE A 119 -16.48 5.92 7.82
N PHE A 120 -17.53 5.85 8.62
CA PHE A 120 -18.89 5.65 8.15
C PHE A 120 -19.56 7.02 8.06
N VAL A 121 -19.84 7.50 6.85
CA VAL A 121 -20.74 8.64 6.65
C VAL A 121 -22.11 8.05 6.36
N MET A 122 -23.06 8.24 7.29
CA MET A 122 -24.47 7.86 7.13
C MET A 122 -25.25 8.95 6.40
#